data_AF-A0A1B0G7B6-F1
#
_entry.id   AF-A0A1B0G7B6-F1
#
_cell.length_a   1.000
_cell.length_b   1.000
_cell.length_c   1.000
_cell.angle_alpha   90.00
_cell.angle_beta   90.00
_cell.angle_gamma   90.00
#
_symmetry.space_group_name_H-M   'P 1'
#
loop_
_entity.id
_entity.type
_entity.pdbx_description
1 polymer ?
#
loop_
_entity_poly.entity_id
_entity_poly.type
_entity_poly.pdbx_seq_one_letter_code
_entity_poly.pdbx_strand_id
1 'polypeptide(L)'
;MTKNPQYLTETNQEGFERVKNSKDHTYAFLMESTSIEYNTMRECSLKKIGDALDEKGYGIAMRKKDKFNNALLELQEQGVLAKMKNKWWNEVGAGICTVSLKDAFTEEFKFVIDFSTYTRELKTSASIYSRSRNSSISIDTLEASSTQNI
;
A
#
# COMPACT_ATOMS: atom_id res chain seq x y z
N MET A 1 -3.33 25.02 -3.79
CA MET A 1 -3.38 24.52 -5.18
C MET A 1 -3.37 25.63 -6.25
N THR A 2 -3.71 26.88 -5.92
CA THR A 2 -3.73 28.02 -6.87
C THR A 2 -2.38 28.52 -7.39
N LYS A 3 -1.25 28.11 -6.77
CA LYS A 3 0.09 28.60 -7.13
C LYS A 3 0.63 28.02 -8.45
N ASN A 4 0.11 26.86 -8.89
CA ASN A 4 0.56 26.18 -10.11
C ASN A 4 -0.63 25.48 -10.80
N PRO A 5 -1.43 26.20 -11.60
CA PRO A 5 -2.60 25.63 -12.26
C PRO A 5 -2.23 24.59 -13.33
N GLN A 6 -1.03 24.64 -13.89
CA GLN A 6 -0.55 23.74 -14.96
C GLN A 6 -0.42 22.26 -14.55
N TYR A 7 -0.49 21.95 -13.26
CA TYR A 7 -0.45 20.56 -12.76
C TYR A 7 -1.83 19.97 -12.49
N LEU A 8 -2.87 20.82 -12.47
CA LEU A 8 -4.25 20.40 -12.34
C LEU A 8 -4.74 19.94 -13.71
N THR A 9 -5.47 18.84 -13.73
CA THR A 9 -6.14 18.33 -14.93
C THR A 9 -7.64 18.50 -14.74
N GLU A 10 -8.37 18.65 -15.85
CA GLU A 10 -9.83 18.77 -15.79
C GLU A 10 -10.49 17.41 -15.57
N THR A 11 -9.88 16.36 -16.11
CA THR A 11 -10.39 14.99 -16.03
C THR A 11 -9.33 14.03 -15.50
N ASN A 12 -9.81 12.90 -14.95
CA ASN A 12 -8.93 11.82 -14.50
C ASN A 12 -8.19 11.16 -15.67
N GLN A 13 -8.82 11.09 -16.85
CA GLN A 13 -8.23 10.49 -18.04
C GLN A 13 -7.02 11.30 -18.54
N GLU A 14 -7.14 12.62 -18.56
CA GLU A 14 -6.02 13.52 -18.89
C GLU A 14 -4.85 13.33 -17.91
N GLY A 15 -5.13 13.24 -16.61
CA GLY A 15 -4.12 12.96 -15.58
C GLY A 15 -3.42 11.62 -15.80
N PHE A 16 -4.18 10.57 -16.11
CA PHE A 16 -3.67 9.25 -16.44
C PHE A 16 -2.76 9.26 -17.67
N GLU A 17 -3.20 9.86 -18.77
CA GLU A 17 -2.42 9.94 -20.01
C GLU A 17 -1.15 10.77 -19.83
N ARG A 18 -1.22 11.84 -19.04
CA ARG A 18 -0.05 12.65 -18.71
C ARG A 18 1.01 11.86 -17.95
N VAL A 19 0.62 11.05 -16.97
CA VAL A 19 1.56 10.15 -16.26
C VAL A 19 2.14 9.12 -17.23
N LYS A 20 1.29 8.48 -18.04
CA LYS A 20 1.72 7.47 -19.02
C LYS A 20 2.71 8.02 -20.05
N ASN A 21 2.48 9.24 -20.53
CA ASN A 21 3.33 9.88 -21.55
C ASN A 21 4.60 10.52 -20.95
N SER A 22 4.70 10.63 -19.62
CA SER A 22 5.86 11.21 -18.94
C SER A 22 7.02 10.22 -18.93
N LYS A 23 7.94 10.38 -19.88
CA LYS A 23 9.11 9.48 -20.06
C LYS A 23 10.10 9.50 -18.90
N ASP A 24 10.18 10.58 -18.14
CA ASP A 24 11.20 10.77 -17.11
C ASP A 24 10.69 10.50 -15.68
N HIS A 25 9.46 9.97 -15.52
CA HIS A 25 8.83 9.74 -14.22
C HIS A 25 8.77 10.99 -13.30
N THR A 26 8.79 12.19 -13.88
CA THR A 26 8.82 13.48 -13.18
C THR A 26 7.45 13.98 -12.74
N TYR A 27 6.38 13.33 -13.21
CA TYR A 27 5.00 13.68 -12.88
C TYR A 27 4.29 12.50 -12.23
N ALA A 28 3.64 12.77 -11.10
CA ALA A 28 2.75 11.85 -10.42
C ALA A 28 1.36 12.48 -10.33
N PHE A 29 0.33 11.67 -10.52
CA PHE A 29 -1.06 12.09 -10.44
C PHE A 29 -1.72 11.47 -9.22
N LEU A 30 -2.40 12.31 -8.43
CA LEU A 30 -3.18 11.85 -7.29
C LEU A 30 -4.60 11.56 -7.76
N MET A 31 -5.04 10.33 -7.54
CA MET A 31 -6.36 9.85 -7.91
C MET A 31 -6.86 8.92 -6.80
N GLU A 32 -8.16 8.59 -6.83
CA GLU A 32 -8.74 7.62 -5.92
C GLU A 32 -8.06 6.23 -6.02
N SER A 33 -7.89 5.58 -4.88
CA SER A 33 -7.24 4.27 -4.75
C SER A 33 -7.83 3.19 -5.65
N THR A 34 -9.16 3.12 -5.74
CA THR A 34 -9.90 2.15 -6.58
C THR A 34 -9.65 2.36 -8.08
N SER A 35 -9.58 3.62 -8.51
CA SER A 35 -9.29 4.00 -9.89
C SER A 35 -7.83 3.70 -10.25
N ILE A 36 -6.90 3.92 -9.30
CA ILE A 36 -5.49 3.55 -9.49
C ILE A 36 -5.37 2.04 -9.63
N GLU A 37 -5.97 1.26 -8.72
CA GLU A 37 -6.01 -0.20 -8.77
C GLU A 37 -6.50 -0.69 -10.15
N TYR A 38 -7.65 -0.18 -10.60
CA TYR A 38 -8.24 -0.53 -11.89
C TYR A 38 -7.32 -0.27 -13.09
N ASN A 39 -6.64 0.88 -13.09
CA ASN A 39 -5.75 1.30 -14.18
C ASN A 39 -4.42 0.53 -14.17
N THR A 40 -3.83 0.31 -13.00
CA THR A 40 -2.57 -0.46 -12.85
C THR A 40 -2.73 -1.93 -13.23
N MET A 41 -3.92 -2.51 -13.03
CA MET A 41 -4.23 -3.87 -13.50
C MET A 41 -4.33 -3.99 -15.02
N ARG A 42 -4.45 -2.88 -15.75
CA ARG A 42 -4.59 -2.85 -17.22
C ARG A 42 -3.35 -2.36 -17.92
N GLU A 43 -2.69 -1.38 -17.32
CA GLU A 43 -1.50 -0.74 -17.85
C GLU A 43 -0.31 -1.04 -16.94
N CYS A 44 0.50 -2.02 -17.34
CA CYS A 44 1.63 -2.50 -16.55
C CYS A 44 2.80 -1.51 -16.46
N SER A 45 2.81 -0.47 -17.30
CA SER A 45 3.81 0.60 -17.22
C SER A 45 3.59 1.54 -16.03
N LEU A 46 2.41 1.48 -15.41
CA LEU A 46 2.04 2.31 -14.27
C LEU A 46 2.13 1.53 -12.97
N LYS A 47 2.54 2.22 -11.90
CA LYS A 47 2.61 1.65 -10.56
C LYS A 47 1.97 2.59 -9.54
N LYS A 48 1.27 2.01 -8.57
CA LYS A 48 0.86 2.73 -7.36
C LYS A 48 2.11 2.98 -6.50
N ILE A 49 2.23 4.18 -5.95
CA ILE A 49 3.32 4.54 -5.05
C ILE A 49 2.71 4.92 -3.70
N GLY A 50 3.14 4.24 -2.64
CA GLY A 50 2.69 4.48 -1.27
C GLY A 50 1.29 3.93 -0.96
N ASP A 51 0.84 4.23 0.26
CA ASP A 51 -0.47 3.82 0.77
C ASP A 51 -1.56 4.83 0.45
N ALA A 52 -2.82 4.45 0.73
CA ALA A 52 -3.93 5.36 0.59
C ALA A 52 -3.79 6.53 1.57
N LEU A 53 -3.99 7.76 1.08
CA LEU A 53 -3.93 8.97 1.91
C LEU A 53 -5.11 9.07 2.88
N ASP A 54 -6.24 8.48 2.50
CA ASP A 54 -7.47 8.46 3.26
C ASP A 54 -8.24 7.15 3.01
N GLU A 55 -9.12 6.82 3.95
CA GLU A 55 -10.09 5.74 3.80
C GLU A 55 -11.45 6.37 3.47
N LYS A 56 -11.86 6.25 2.21
CA LYS A 56 -13.13 6.74 1.70
C LYS A 56 -13.85 5.64 0.94
N GLY A 57 -15.17 5.66 0.99
CA GLY A 57 -16.04 4.71 0.30
C GLY A 57 -17.05 5.39 -0.61
N TYR A 58 -17.47 4.67 -1.65
CA TYR A 58 -18.56 5.11 -2.52
C TYR A 58 -19.93 4.92 -1.84
N GLY A 59 -20.82 5.88 -2.04
CA GLY A 59 -22.19 5.83 -1.57
C GLY A 59 -23.19 6.16 -2.67
N ILE A 60 -24.37 5.54 -2.62
CA ILE A 60 -25.45 5.81 -3.58
C ILE A 60 -26.40 6.82 -2.94
N ALA A 61 -26.47 8.02 -3.51
CA ALA A 61 -27.33 9.09 -3.02
C ALA A 61 -28.78 8.91 -3.51
N MET A 62 -29.74 8.85 -2.58
CA MET A 62 -31.17 8.72 -2.90
C MET A 62 -32.08 9.44 -1.89
N ARG A 63 -33.28 9.81 -2.36
CA ARG A 63 -34.28 10.55 -1.57
C ARG A 63 -34.94 9.69 -0.47
N LYS A 64 -35.22 8.42 -0.73
CA LYS A 64 -35.76 7.44 0.24
C LYS A 64 -34.81 6.26 0.34
N LYS A 65 -34.37 5.91 1.55
CA LYS A 65 -33.20 5.05 1.78
C LYS A 65 -33.52 3.67 2.36
N ASP A 66 -34.61 3.55 3.12
CA ASP A 66 -34.79 2.45 4.07
C ASP A 66 -34.79 1.05 3.44
N LYS A 67 -35.54 0.87 2.34
CA LYS A 67 -35.60 -0.43 1.64
C LYS A 67 -34.30 -0.77 0.92
N PHE A 68 -33.58 0.24 0.45
CA PHE A 68 -32.34 0.04 -0.31
C PHE A 68 -31.18 -0.37 0.59
N ASN A 69 -31.08 0.25 1.77
CA ASN A 69 -30.02 -0.08 2.73
C ASN A 69 -30.11 -1.55 3.16
N ASN A 70 -31.31 -2.06 3.42
CA ASN A 70 -31.50 -3.47 3.81
C ASN A 70 -31.07 -4.42 2.69
N ALA A 71 -31.46 -4.14 1.44
CA ALA A 71 -31.03 -4.94 0.28
C ALA A 71 -29.51 -4.87 0.05
N LEU A 72 -28.89 -3.71 0.29
CA LEU A 72 -27.44 -3.56 0.17
C LEU A 72 -26.68 -4.39 1.21
N LEU A 73 -27.17 -4.40 2.46
CA LEU A 73 -26.61 -5.23 3.52
C LEU A 73 -26.71 -6.72 3.17
N GLU A 74 -27.86 -7.17 2.68
CA GLU A 74 -28.06 -8.56 2.25
C GLU A 74 -27.07 -8.97 1.14
N LEU A 75 -26.86 -8.11 0.14
CA LEU A 75 -25.88 -8.36 -0.94
C LEU A 75 -24.43 -8.40 -0.45
N GLN A 76 -24.11 -7.62 0.58
CA GLN A 76 -22.80 -7.60 1.20
C GLN A 76 -22.57 -8.88 2.01
N GLU A 77 -23.54 -9.30 2.83
CA GLU A 77 -23.49 -10.55 3.62
C GLU A 77 -23.39 -11.79 2.73
N GLN A 78 -24.11 -11.81 1.60
CA GLN A 78 -24.02 -12.87 0.60
C GLN A 78 -22.70 -12.85 -0.20
N GLY A 79 -21.88 -11.81 -0.05
CA GLY A 79 -20.61 -11.63 -0.76
C GLY A 79 -20.76 -11.38 -2.26
N VAL A 80 -21.96 -11.02 -2.73
CA VAL A 80 -22.24 -10.78 -4.15
C VAL A 80 -21.44 -9.58 -4.65
N LEU A 81 -21.35 -8.51 -3.84
CA LEU A 81 -20.57 -7.32 -4.19
C LEU A 81 -19.07 -7.64 -4.39
N ALA A 82 -18.51 -8.51 -3.54
CA ALA A 82 -17.11 -8.95 -3.67
C ALA A 82 -16.90 -9.77 -4.95
N LYS A 83 -17.82 -10.69 -5.26
CA LYS A 83 -17.81 -11.45 -6.52
C LYS A 83 -17.90 -10.52 -7.74
N MET A 84 -18.76 -9.50 -7.69
CA MET A 84 -18.85 -8.51 -8.76
C MET A 84 -17.56 -7.71 -8.90
N LYS A 85 -16.95 -7.23 -7.80
CA LYS A 85 -15.65 -6.53 -7.85
C LYS A 85 -14.60 -7.40 -8.54
N ASN A 86 -14.44 -8.64 -8.09
CA ASN A 86 -13.46 -9.56 -8.67
C ASN A 86 -13.70 -9.81 -10.16
N LYS A 87 -14.95 -10.01 -10.56
CA LYS A 87 -15.31 -10.18 -11.97
C LYS A 87 -14.89 -8.96 -12.81
N TRP A 88 -15.22 -7.75 -12.38
CA TRP A 88 -14.95 -6.55 -13.18
C TRP A 88 -13.50 -6.05 -13.12
N TRP A 89 -12.78 -6.34 -12.04
CA TRP A 89 -11.38 -5.96 -11.90
C TRP A 89 -10.42 -7.01 -12.48
N ASN A 90 -10.65 -8.30 -12.23
CA ASN A 90 -9.69 -9.37 -12.53
C ASN A 90 -10.08 -10.23 -13.75
N GLU A 91 -11.38 -10.44 -14.01
CA GLU A 91 -11.81 -11.30 -15.13
C GLU A 91 -12.08 -10.50 -16.40
N VAL A 92 -12.78 -9.36 -16.27
CA VAL A 92 -13.21 -8.55 -17.41
C VAL A 92 -12.16 -7.49 -17.72
N GLY A 93 -11.33 -7.78 -18.71
CA GLY A 93 -10.38 -6.81 -19.26
C GLY A 93 -9.20 -6.50 -18.33
N ALA A 94 -8.85 -7.41 -17.41
CA ALA A 94 -7.56 -7.34 -16.74
C ALA A 94 -6.45 -7.55 -17.79
N GLY A 95 -5.51 -6.61 -17.85
CA GLY A 95 -4.30 -6.82 -18.63
C GLY A 95 -3.48 -7.89 -17.93
N ILE A 96 -3.05 -8.93 -18.64
CA ILE A 96 -2.13 -9.90 -18.06
C ILE A 96 -0.78 -9.21 -17.94
N CYS A 97 -0.52 -8.59 -16.79
CA CYS A 97 0.80 -8.07 -16.46
C CYS A 97 1.70 -9.25 -16.10
N THR A 98 2.57 -9.64 -17.03
CA THR A 98 3.58 -10.65 -16.80
C THR A 98 4.69 -10.06 -15.94
N VAL A 99 4.59 -10.25 -14.62
CA VAL A 99 5.71 -9.99 -13.72
C VAL A 99 6.68 -11.16 -13.77
N SER A 100 7.98 -10.87 -13.84
CA SER A 100 8.98 -11.91 -13.70
C SER A 100 8.88 -12.50 -12.30
N LEU A 101 8.95 -13.84 -12.21
CA LEU A 101 8.90 -14.57 -10.95
C LEU A 101 10.02 -14.12 -10.00
N LYS A 102 11.15 -13.67 -10.56
CA LYS A 102 12.24 -13.05 -9.78
C LYS A 102 11.79 -11.77 -9.09
N ASP A 103 11.16 -10.87 -9.84
CA ASP A 103 10.74 -9.56 -9.33
C ASP A 103 9.66 -9.72 -8.26
N ALA A 104 8.70 -10.62 -8.47
CA ALA A 104 7.69 -10.98 -7.49
C ALA A 104 8.31 -11.56 -6.20
N PHE A 105 9.31 -12.44 -6.34
CA PHE A 105 9.99 -13.04 -5.19
C PHE A 105 10.83 -12.00 -4.42
N THR A 106 11.49 -11.06 -5.08
CA THR A 106 12.25 -10.00 -4.41
C THR A 106 11.39 -9.01 -3.64
N GLU A 107 10.20 -8.64 -4.12
CA GLU A 107 9.30 -7.73 -3.38
C GLU A 107 8.73 -8.38 -2.12
N GLU A 108 8.28 -9.64 -2.21
CA GLU A 108 7.77 -10.40 -1.04
C GLU A 108 8.86 -10.62 0.02
N PHE A 109 10.10 -10.88 -0.40
CA PHE A 109 11.22 -11.14 0.50
C PHE A 109 12.05 -9.90 0.83
N LYS A 110 11.63 -8.70 0.41
CA LYS A 110 12.36 -7.45 0.63
C LYS A 110 12.71 -7.23 2.11
N PHE A 111 11.75 -7.48 2.99
CA PHE A 111 11.95 -7.40 4.44
C PHE A 111 13.03 -8.38 4.95
N VAL A 112 13.11 -9.58 4.39
CA VAL A 112 14.10 -10.60 4.79
C VAL A 112 15.49 -10.26 4.25
N ILE A 113 15.59 -9.78 3.01
CA ILE A 113 16.84 -9.31 2.42
C ILE A 113 17.38 -8.11 3.22
N ASP A 114 16.53 -7.13 3.53
CA ASP A 114 16.89 -5.95 4.33
C ASP A 114 17.31 -6.35 5.75
N PHE A 115 16.67 -7.34 6.36
CA PHE A 115 17.08 -7.87 7.68
C PHE A 115 18.44 -8.58 7.63
N SER A 116 18.68 -9.38 6.60
CA SER A 116 19.96 -10.10 6.42
C SER A 116 21.12 -9.18 6.02
N THR A 117 20.84 -8.06 5.34
CA THR A 117 21.85 -7.06 4.96
C THR A 117 22.02 -5.95 5.99
N TYR A 118 21.12 -5.85 6.98
CA TYR A 118 21.35 -5.07 8.20
C TYR A 118 22.31 -5.80 9.14
N THR A 119 23.55 -5.99 8.69
CA THR A 119 24.65 -6.34 9.58
C THR A 119 24.93 -5.13 10.46
N ARG A 120 24.46 -5.17 11.71
CA ARG A 120 25.06 -4.32 12.75
C ARG A 120 26.51 -4.76 12.87
N GLU A 121 27.45 -3.87 12.57
CA GLU A 121 28.82 -4.09 13.01
C GLU A 121 28.79 -4.28 14.52
N LEU A 122 29.06 -5.51 14.97
CA LEU A 122 29.35 -5.78 16.37
C LEU A 122 30.70 -5.14 16.65
N LYS A 123 30.60 -3.86 16.95
CA LYS A 123 31.62 -2.97 17.45
C LYS A 123 32.37 -3.73 18.55
N THR A 124 33.57 -4.20 18.19
CA THR A 124 34.48 -4.94 19.06
C THR A 124 34.85 -4.07 20.27
N SER A 125 35.46 -4.65 21.30
CA SER A 125 35.81 -4.02 22.58
C SER A 125 36.65 -2.72 22.50
N ALA A 126 37.07 -2.30 21.30
CA ALA A 126 37.79 -1.04 21.04
C ALA A 126 36.92 0.13 20.55
N SER A 127 35.59 -0.01 20.54
CA SER A 127 34.72 1.00 19.93
C SER A 127 34.06 1.94 20.95
N ILE A 128 34.33 3.23 20.79
CA ILE A 128 33.78 4.30 21.65
C ILE A 128 32.35 4.62 21.21
N TYR A 129 31.44 4.75 22.17
CA TYR A 129 30.06 5.18 21.94
C TYR A 129 29.79 6.53 22.60
N SER A 130 29.20 7.45 21.84
CA SER A 130 28.54 8.63 22.39
C SER A 130 27.11 8.23 22.78
N ARG A 131 26.78 8.38 24.06
CA ARG A 131 25.45 8.11 24.59
C ARG A 131 24.56 9.32 24.31
N SER A 132 23.75 9.26 23.24
CA SER A 132 22.65 10.22 23.09
C SER A 132 21.63 9.96 24.19
N ARG A 133 21.37 10.98 25.01
CA ARG A 133 20.38 10.92 26.10
C ARG A 133 18.97 11.00 25.50
N ASN A 134 18.45 9.89 24.99
CA ASN A 134 17.01 9.64 24.90
C ASN A 134 16.73 8.20 24.47
N SER A 135 16.84 7.27 25.42
CA SER A 135 16.10 6.01 25.34
C SER A 135 15.91 5.51 26.77
N SER A 136 14.86 6.00 27.43
CA SER A 136 14.27 5.32 28.58
C SER A 136 13.51 4.10 28.07
N ILE A 137 14.18 2.96 27.97
CA ILE A 137 13.54 1.65 27.99
C ILE A 137 14.23 0.86 29.10
N SER A 138 13.47 0.66 30.17
CA SER A 138 13.79 -0.17 31.31
C SER A 138 13.75 -1.63 30.88
N ILE A 139 14.88 -2.34 31.02
CA ILE A 139 14.89 -3.80 31.00
C ILE A 139 14.65 -4.23 32.44
N ASP A 140 13.37 -4.36 32.80
CA ASP A 140 12.99 -5.24 33.90
C ASP A 140 12.79 -6.65 33.35
N THR A 141 13.27 -7.61 34.13
CA THR A 141 12.98 -9.05 34.05
C THR A 141 13.74 -9.83 32.95
N LEU A 142 14.95 -10.27 33.31
CA LEU A 142 15.46 -11.55 32.83
C LEU A 142 15.72 -12.45 34.03
N GLU A 143 15.05 -13.60 33.97
CA GLU A 143 15.01 -14.68 34.95
C GLU A 143 16.41 -15.15 35.35
N ALA A 144 16.71 -15.08 36.65
CA ALA A 144 17.78 -15.85 37.25
C ALA A 144 17.26 -17.24 37.61
N SER A 145 17.22 -18.13 36.63
CA SER A 145 17.13 -19.57 36.87
C SER A 145 18.54 -20.13 37.08
N SER A 146 19.02 -20.16 38.32
CA SER A 146 19.98 -21.19 38.78
C SER A 146 20.22 -21.10 40.29
N THR A 147 20.11 -22.29 40.91
CA THR A 147 20.66 -22.75 42.21
C THR A 147 19.78 -22.62 43.47
N GLN A 148 19.07 -23.71 43.78
CA GLN A 148 18.96 -24.24 45.14
C GLN A 148 19.00 -25.79 45.12
N ASN A 149 20.02 -26.31 45.81
CA ASN A 149 20.08 -27.54 46.63
C ASN A 149 19.93 -28.91 45.94
N ILE A 150 20.96 -29.76 46.00
CA ILE A 150 21.40 -30.59 47.15
C ILE A 150 22.93 -30.62 47.16
#